data_AF-A0A7X2H3T2-F1
#
_entry.id   AF-A0A7X2H3T2-F1
#
_cell.length_a   1.000
_cell.length_b   1.000
_cell.length_c   1.000
_cell.angle_alpha   90.00
_cell.angle_beta   90.00
_cell.angle_gamma   90.00
#
_symmetry.space_group_name_H-M   'P 1'
#
loop_
_entity.id
_entity.type
_entity.pdbx_description
1 polymer ?
#
loop_
_entity_poly.entity_id
_entity_poly.type
_entity_poly.pdbx_seq_one_letter_code
_entity_poly.pdbx_strand_id
1 'polypeptide(L)'
;MNSGTVRGIAFDCHKLLPPAQECSDKMTGAIAGLSDYWVDLGGEEFKQHCGEWIKKMNLFKETIAQIESGMLRYADKLQVEEERVEAARVREAQRQANERAAAAAAPKKTGNIK
;
A
#
# COMPACT_ATOMS: atom_id res chain seq x y z
N MET A 1 6.77 10.47 -3.67
CA MET A 1 6.32 9.33 -2.86
C MET A 1 6.89 8.08 -3.51
N ASN A 2 7.54 7.19 -2.75
CA ASN A 2 8.19 5.99 -3.31
C ASN A 2 7.33 4.73 -3.11
N SER A 3 7.69 3.64 -3.79
CA SER A 3 7.01 2.35 -3.69
C SER A 3 6.85 1.88 -2.23
N GLY A 4 7.89 2.00 -1.41
CA GLY A 4 7.86 1.64 0.01
C GLY A 4 6.81 2.42 0.82
N THR A 5 6.66 3.72 0.58
CA THR A 5 5.66 4.56 1.24
C THR A 5 4.25 4.12 0.87
N VAL A 6 4.01 3.83 -0.41
CA VAL A 6 2.70 3.34 -0.88
C VAL A 6 2.36 1.98 -0.28
N ARG A 7 3.33 1.05 -0.19
CA ARG A 7 3.12 -0.23 0.52
C ARG A 7 2.80 -0.04 1.99
N GLY A 8 3.43 0.95 2.64
CA GLY A 8 3.11 1.32 4.03
C GLY A 8 1.65 1.75 4.19
N ILE A 9 1.14 2.60 3.29
CA ILE A 9 -0.26 3.03 3.32
C ILE A 9 -1.20 1.84 3.07
N ALA A 10 -0.87 0.96 2.12
CA ALA A 10 -1.65 -0.26 1.87
C ALA A 10 -1.74 -1.15 3.12
N PHE A 11 -0.63 -1.29 3.85
CA PHE A 11 -0.58 -2.02 5.11
C PHE A 11 -1.41 -1.33 6.21
N ASP A 12 -1.41 -0.01 6.27
CA ASP A 12 -2.26 0.72 7.22
C ASP A 12 -3.75 0.57 6.90
N CYS A 13 -4.13 0.50 5.62
CA CYS A 13 -5.49 0.12 5.21
C CYS A 13 -5.82 -1.30 5.70
N HIS A 14 -4.92 -2.26 5.52
CA HIS A 14 -5.11 -3.64 5.97
C HIS A 14 -5.38 -3.76 7.48
N LYS A 15 -4.71 -2.94 8.30
CA LYS A 15 -4.92 -2.89 9.76
C LYS A 15 -6.33 -2.50 10.18
N LEU A 16 -7.13 -1.90 9.30
CA LEU A 16 -8.52 -1.54 9.58
C LEU A 16 -9.47 -2.74 9.46
N LEU A 17 -9.05 -3.84 8.82
CA LEU A 17 -9.90 -5.02 8.62
C LEU A 17 -10.23 -5.76 9.93
N PRO A 18 -9.26 -6.07 10.82
CA PRO A 18 -9.57 -6.73 12.10
C PRO A 18 -10.56 -5.96 12.99
N PRO A 19 -10.41 -4.64 13.27
CA PRO A 19 -11.38 -3.93 14.09
C PRO A 19 -12.75 -3.79 13.41
N ALA A 20 -12.81 -3.70 12.08
CA ALA A 20 -14.09 -3.71 11.35
C ALA A 20 -14.80 -5.07 11.43
N GLN A 21 -14.04 -6.17 11.42
CA GLN A 21 -14.56 -7.52 11.65
C GLN A 21 -15.09 -7.66 13.08
N GLU A 22 -14.30 -7.27 14.08
CA GLU A 22 -14.69 -7.31 15.49
C GLU A 22 -15.99 -6.52 15.73
N CYS A 23 -16.13 -5.36 15.10
CA CYS A 23 -17.34 -4.55 15.19
C CYS A 23 -18.57 -5.28 14.61
N SER A 24 -18.39 -5.98 13.48
CA SER A 24 -19.46 -6.80 12.87
C SER A 24 -19.84 -7.98 13.75
N ASP A 25 -18.86 -8.63 14.36
CA ASP A 25 -19.05 -9.79 15.24
C ASP A 25 -19.80 -9.40 16.52
N LYS A 26 -19.46 -8.24 17.11
CA LYS A 26 -20.18 -7.69 18.27
C LYS A 26 -21.65 -7.43 17.98
N MET A 27 -21.98 -6.85 16.83
CA MET A 27 -23.37 -6.62 16.44
C MET A 27 -24.11 -7.93 16.17
N THR A 28 -23.43 -8.91 15.56
CA THR A 28 -23.99 -10.24 15.34
C THR A 28 -24.30 -10.95 16.66
N GLY A 29 -23.37 -10.88 17.63
CA GLY A 29 -23.57 -11.40 18.98
C GLY A 29 -24.69 -10.68 19.73
N ALA A 30 -24.82 -9.37 19.57
CA ALA A 30 -25.89 -8.59 20.19
C ALA A 30 -27.28 -8.97 19.66
N ILE A 31 -27.41 -9.23 18.36
CA ILE A 31 -28.64 -9.75 17.75
C ILE A 31 -28.94 -11.15 18.31
N ALA A 32 -27.96 -12.05 18.34
CA ALA A 32 -28.13 -13.43 18.78
C ALA A 32 -28.48 -13.54 20.28
N GLY A 33 -28.00 -12.60 21.10
CA GLY A 33 -28.29 -12.52 22.53
C GLY A 33 -29.61 -11.82 22.86
N LEU A 34 -30.35 -11.31 21.86
CA LEU A 34 -31.61 -10.62 22.12
C LEU A 34 -32.71 -11.63 22.41
N SER A 35 -33.25 -11.59 23.64
CA SER A 35 -34.40 -12.38 24.05
C SER A 35 -35.70 -11.91 23.38
N ASP A 36 -36.61 -12.84 23.10
CA ASP A 36 -37.95 -12.59 22.56
C ASP A 36 -38.78 -11.64 23.43
N TYR A 37 -38.44 -11.52 24.73
CA TYR A 37 -39.04 -10.54 25.65
C TYR A 37 -38.93 -9.09 25.14
N TRP A 38 -37.89 -8.78 24.37
CA TRP A 38 -37.63 -7.41 23.90
C TRP A 38 -38.32 -7.06 22.57
N VAL A 39 -39.00 -8.01 21.91
CA VAL A 39 -39.56 -7.82 20.56
C VAL A 39 -40.49 -6.60 20.48
N ASP A 40 -41.41 -6.46 21.45
CA ASP A 40 -42.36 -5.33 21.52
C ASP A 40 -41.79 -4.09 22.25
N LEU A 41 -40.55 -4.18 22.76
CA LEU A 41 -39.87 -3.11 23.50
C LEU A 41 -38.73 -2.46 22.68
N GLY A 42 -38.81 -2.54 21.35
CA GLY A 42 -37.80 -1.98 20.43
C GLY A 42 -36.72 -2.98 19.99
N GLY A 43 -36.88 -4.26 20.32
CA GLY A 43 -35.95 -5.31 19.94
C GLY A 43 -35.83 -5.51 18.43
N GLU A 44 -36.94 -5.39 17.69
CA GLU A 44 -36.91 -5.46 16.22
C GLU A 44 -36.20 -4.26 15.60
N GLU A 45 -36.42 -3.05 16.11
CA GLU A 45 -35.69 -1.86 15.68
C GLU A 45 -34.19 -2.00 15.96
N PHE A 46 -33.82 -2.50 17.13
CA PHE A 46 -32.43 -2.80 17.48
C PHE A 46 -31.79 -3.82 16.51
N LYS A 47 -32.47 -4.94 16.23
CA LYS A 47 -32.01 -5.94 15.25
C LYS A 47 -31.79 -5.32 13.87
N GLN A 48 -32.71 -4.46 13.43
CA GLN A 48 -32.59 -3.77 12.15
C GLN A 48 -31.35 -2.88 12.13
N HIS A 49 -31.15 -2.03 13.15
CA HIS A 49 -29.99 -1.13 13.23
C HIS A 49 -28.67 -1.90 13.27
N CYS A 50 -28.59 -2.98 14.06
CA CYS A 50 -27.43 -3.87 14.07
C CYS A 50 -27.20 -4.51 12.70
N GLY A 51 -28.26 -4.96 12.02
CA GLY A 51 -28.20 -5.54 10.67
C GLY A 51 -27.69 -4.54 9.62
N GLU A 52 -28.15 -3.29 9.68
CA GLU A 52 -27.65 -2.22 8.82
C GLU A 52 -26.18 -1.90 9.10
N TRP A 53 -25.78 -1.89 10.37
CA TRP A 53 -24.39 -1.69 10.77
C TRP A 53 -23.47 -2.79 10.23
N ILE A 54 -23.88 -4.06 10.34
CA ILE A 54 -23.14 -5.21 9.79
C ILE A 54 -22.98 -5.07 8.28
N LYS A 55 -24.05 -4.69 7.55
CA LYS A 55 -23.98 -4.45 6.10
C LYS A 55 -22.97 -3.36 5.76
N LYS A 56 -23.01 -2.22 6.47
CA LYS A 56 -22.07 -1.11 6.28
C LYS A 56 -20.62 -1.53 6.56
N MET A 57 -20.38 -2.34 7.59
CA MET A 57 -19.02 -2.85 7.87
C MET A 57 -18.52 -3.86 6.84
N ASN A 58 -19.39 -4.70 6.31
CA ASN A 58 -19.01 -5.59 5.21
C ASN A 58 -18.60 -4.81 3.96
N LEU A 59 -19.37 -3.78 3.59
CA LEU A 59 -19.02 -2.89 2.48
C LEU A 59 -17.70 -2.14 2.76
N PHE A 60 -17.51 -1.65 3.98
CA PHE A 60 -16.27 -0.99 4.39
C PHE A 60 -15.06 -1.92 4.22
N LYS A 61 -15.13 -3.16 4.72
CA LYS A 61 -14.04 -4.15 4.57
C LYS A 61 -13.73 -4.44 3.10
N GLU A 62 -14.76 -4.61 2.27
CA GLU A 62 -14.58 -4.83 0.84
C GLU A 62 -13.88 -3.63 0.17
N THR A 63 -14.32 -2.41 0.48
CA THR A 63 -13.73 -1.18 -0.05
C THR A 63 -12.27 -1.04 0.36
N ILE A 64 -11.94 -1.32 1.62
CA ILE A 64 -10.55 -1.31 2.12
C ILE A 64 -9.69 -2.33 1.39
N ALA A 65 -10.18 -3.55 1.17
CA ALA A 65 -9.44 -4.58 0.44
C ALA A 65 -9.18 -4.18 -1.02
N GLN A 66 -10.15 -3.51 -1.67
CA GLN A 66 -9.96 -2.97 -3.02
C GLN A 66 -8.91 -1.86 -3.06
N ILE A 67 -8.94 -0.94 -2.09
CA ILE A 67 -7.94 0.13 -1.96
C ILE A 67 -6.55 -0.45 -1.72
N GLU A 68 -6.41 -1.38 -0.77
CA GLU A 68 -5.16 -2.09 -0.48
C GLU A 68 -4.58 -2.73 -1.75
N SER A 69 -5.39 -3.50 -2.48
CA SER A 69 -4.97 -4.13 -3.73
C SER A 69 -4.54 -3.11 -4.79
N GLY A 70 -5.29 -2.01 -4.93
CA GLY A 70 -4.94 -0.92 -5.83
C GLY A 70 -3.62 -0.26 -5.49
N MET A 71 -3.38 0.00 -4.20
CA MET A 71 -2.13 0.58 -3.70
C MET A 71 -0.94 -0.35 -3.89
N LEU A 72 -1.09 -1.65 -3.63
CA LEU A 72 -0.02 -2.64 -3.85
C LEU A 72 0.37 -2.71 -5.33
N ARG A 73 -0.61 -2.77 -6.24
CA ARG A 73 -0.36 -2.75 -7.69
C ARG A 73 0.32 -1.45 -8.13
N TYR A 74 -0.05 -0.33 -7.54
CA TYR A 74 0.59 0.95 -7.83
C TYR A 74 2.03 1.00 -7.30
N ALA A 75 2.27 0.47 -6.09
CA ALA A 75 3.61 0.36 -5.53
C ALA A 75 4.53 -0.53 -6.37
N ASP A 76 4.02 -1.66 -6.90
CA ASP A 76 4.77 -2.52 -7.81
C ASP A 76 5.20 -1.77 -9.08
N LYS A 77 4.29 -0.99 -9.67
CA LYS A 77 4.62 -0.15 -10.84
C LYS A 77 5.67 0.91 -10.52
N LEU A 78 5.54 1.58 -9.36
CA LEU A 78 6.53 2.56 -8.91
C LEU A 78 7.90 1.92 -8.72
N GLN A 79 7.95 0.74 -8.12
CA GLN A 79 9.21 0.04 -7.88
C GLN A 79 9.95 -0.28 -9.18
N VAL A 80 9.22 -0.72 -10.21
CA VAL A 80 9.81 -0.94 -11.55
C VAL A 80 10.40 0.35 -12.13
N GLU A 81 9.72 1.48 -11.99
CA GLU A 81 10.23 2.77 -12.47
C GLU A 81 11.42 3.27 -11.65
N GLU A 82 11.41 3.09 -10.34
CA GLU A 82 12.53 3.41 -9.44
C GLU A 82 13.79 2.63 -9.83
N GLU A 83 13.65 1.32 -10.08
CA GLU A 83 14.74 0.46 -10.54
C GLU A 83 15.27 0.87 -11.92
N ARG A 84 14.39 1.28 -12.84
CA ARG A 84 14.80 1.79 -14.17
C ARG A 84 15.62 3.08 -14.06
N VAL A 85 15.18 4.02 -13.23
CA VAL A 85 15.88 5.29 -13.01
C VAL A 85 17.25 5.04 -12.37
N GLU A 86 17.33 4.16 -11.37
CA GLU A 86 18.60 3.85 -10.72
C GLU A 86 19.57 3.12 -11.66
N ALA A 87 19.08 2.16 -12.46
CA ALA A 87 19.89 1.49 -13.47
C ALA A 87 20.45 2.48 -14.52
N ALA A 88 19.68 3.49 -14.91
CA ALA A 88 20.15 4.54 -15.81
C ALA A 88 21.26 5.38 -15.17
N ARG A 89 21.11 5.77 -13.89
CA ARG A 89 22.12 6.51 -13.14
C ARG A 89 23.43 5.74 -13.00
N VAL A 90 23.36 4.44 -12.67
CA VAL A 90 24.55 3.59 -12.55
C VAL A 90 25.28 3.48 -13.89
N ARG A 91 24.55 3.29 -15.00
CA ARG A 91 25.15 3.23 -16.35
C ARG A 91 25.83 4.54 -16.74
N GLU A 92 25.22 5.68 -16.44
CA GLU A 92 25.80 6.99 -16.73
C GLU A 92 27.05 7.25 -15.88
N ALA A 93 26.99 6.96 -14.57
CA ALA A 93 28.14 7.08 -13.68
C ALA A 93 29.31 6.21 -14.17
N GLN A 94 29.03 4.99 -14.66
CA GLN A 94 30.06 4.11 -15.21
C GLN A 94 30.65 4.62 -16.54
N ARG A 95 29.83 5.21 -17.42
CA ARG A 95 30.34 5.88 -18.63
C ARG A 95 31.28 7.04 -18.26
N GLN A 96 30.85 7.91 -17.36
CA GLN A 96 31.68 9.04 -16.91
C GLN A 96 32.99 8.58 -16.25
N ALA A 97 32.95 7.50 -15.45
CA ALA A 97 34.15 6.93 -14.85
C ALA A 97 35.12 6.38 -15.90
N ASN A 98 34.61 5.64 -16.90
CA ASN A 98 35.41 5.09 -17.99
C ASN A 98 36.03 6.21 -18.86
N GLU A 99 35.27 7.26 -19.17
CA GLU A 99 35.77 8.43 -19.92
C GLU A 99 36.88 9.16 -19.17
N ARG A 100 36.73 9.37 -17.85
CA ARG A 100 37.76 9.97 -17.01
C ARG A 100 39.03 9.11 -16.95
N ALA A 101 38.89 7.79 -16.83
CA ALA A 101 40.03 6.87 -16.83
C ALA A 101 40.77 6.89 -18.18
N ALA A 102 40.04 6.91 -19.29
CA ALA A 102 40.62 7.01 -20.63
C ALA A 102 41.36 8.34 -20.86
N ALA A 103 40.79 9.46 -20.40
CA ALA A 103 41.43 10.77 -20.48
C ALA A 103 42.71 10.86 -19.63
N ALA A 104 42.73 10.23 -18.45
CA ALA A 104 43.90 10.20 -17.57
C ALA A 104 45.04 9.30 -18.10
N ALA A 105 44.70 8.26 -18.86
CA ALA A 105 45.67 7.34 -19.47
C ALA A 105 46.29 7.88 -20.78
N ALA A 106 45.82 9.01 -21.30
CA ALA A 106 46.35 9.60 -22.53
C ALA A 106 47.80 10.12 -22.32
N PRO A 107 48.79 9.63 -23.09
CA PRO A 107 50.17 10.07 -22.93
C PRO A 107 50.31 11.55 -23.29
N LYS A 108 50.82 12.37 -22.36
CA LYS A 108 51.27 13.74 -22.67
C LYS A 108 52.30 13.62 -23.79
N LYS A 109 51.97 14.10 -24.99
CA LYS A 109 52.95 14.28 -26.07
C LYS A 109 54.05 15.21 -25.55
N THR A 110 55.13 14.62 -25.04
CA THR A 110 56.39 15.31 -24.76
C THR A 110 56.98 15.70 -26.12
N GLY A 111 56.62 16.90 -26.57
CA GLY A 111 57.24 17.54 -27.71
C GLY A 111 58.70 17.79 -27.39
N ASN A 112 59.57 16.92 -27.89
CA ASN A 112 60.97 17.23 -28.08
C ASN A 112 61.21 17.16 -29.58
N ILE A 113 61.16 18.32 -30.25
CA ILE A 113 61.65 18.47 -31.61
C ILE A 113 62.68 19.60 -31.57
N LYS A 114 63.86 19.22 -32.05
CA LYS A 114 65.15 19.91 -32.05
C LYS A 114 65.12 21.32 -32.65
#